data_AF-A0A0F8WS71-F1
#
_entry.id   AF-A0A0F8WS71-F1
#
_cell.length_a   1.000
_cell.length_b   1.000
_cell.length_c   1.000
_cell.angle_alpha   90.00
_cell.angle_beta   90.00
_cell.angle_gamma   90.00
#
_symmetry.space_group_name_H-M   'P 1'
#
loop_
_entity.id
_entity.type
_entity.pdbx_description
1 polymer ?
#
loop_
_entity_poly.entity_id
_entity_poly.type
_entity_poly.pdbx_seq_one_letter_code
_entity_poly.pdbx_strand_id
1 'polypeptide(L)'
;NEVRSALEEEHGYDTKHAMHLVRLLRMGKEALEEGVLYVKRPDAAELLEIRDGAWTYDKCVAYAEDMDELIRGELYNKTILPKKPNLLNAANVLMETQRLIWNNG
;
A
#
# COMPACT_ATOMS: atom_id res chain seq x y z
N ASN A 1 -3.81 -20.46 -12.37
CA ASN A 1 -4.60 -19.26 -12.01
C ASN A 1 -5.37 -18.81 -13.23
N GLU A 2 -6.45 -19.51 -13.55
CA GLU A 2 -7.23 -19.28 -14.77
C GLU A 2 -8.06 -17.99 -14.69
N VAL A 3 -8.59 -17.66 -13.51
CA VAL A 3 -9.36 -16.43 -13.26
C VAL A 3 -8.55 -15.14 -13.46
N ARG A 4 -7.26 -15.16 -13.08
CA ARG A 4 -6.37 -14.00 -13.31
C ARG A 4 -6.06 -13.82 -14.80
N SER A 5 -5.82 -14.93 -15.50
CA SER A 5 -5.56 -14.90 -16.94
C SER A 5 -6.77 -14.38 -17.73
N ALA A 6 -7.99 -14.75 -17.33
CA ALA A 6 -9.22 -14.30 -17.99
C ALA A 6 -9.46 -12.78 -17.82
N LEU A 7 -9.21 -12.23 -16.62
CA LEU A 7 -9.33 -10.79 -16.36
C LEU A 7 -8.25 -9.97 -17.09
N GLU A 8 -7.02 -10.49 -17.16
CA GLU A 8 -5.93 -9.88 -17.93
C GLU A 8 -6.23 -9.88 -19.43
N GLU A 9 -6.85 -10.94 -19.95
CA GLU A 9 -7.27 -11.05 -21.35
C GLU A 9 -8.49 -10.16 -21.67
N GLU A 10 -9.42 -9.99 -20.73
CA GLU A 10 -10.61 -9.14 -20.88
C GLU A 10 -10.28 -7.64 -20.81
N HIS A 11 -9.44 -7.23 -19.85
CA HIS A 11 -9.14 -5.81 -19.62
C HIS A 11 -7.82 -5.35 -20.27
N GLY A 12 -6.98 -6.27 -20.73
CA GLY A 12 -5.70 -5.97 -21.36
C GLY A 12 -4.58 -5.58 -20.38
N TYR A 13 -4.79 -5.72 -19.07
CA TYR A 13 -3.78 -5.47 -18.03
C TYR A 13 -4.13 -6.17 -16.70
N ASP A 14 -3.17 -6.26 -15.78
CA ASP A 14 -3.36 -6.91 -14.47
C ASP A 14 -4.14 -6.01 -13.49
N THR A 15 -5.46 -6.23 -13.40
CA THR A 15 -6.37 -5.49 -12.52
C THR A 15 -6.09 -5.72 -11.03
N LYS A 16 -5.54 -6.88 -10.65
CA LYS A 16 -5.11 -7.15 -9.27
C LYS A 16 -3.88 -6.32 -8.92
N HIS A 17 -2.94 -6.20 -9.84
CA HIS A 17 -1.78 -5.33 -9.67
C HIS A 17 -2.22 -3.86 -9.54
N ALA A 18 -3.15 -3.40 -10.37
CA ALA A 18 -3.70 -2.05 -10.26
C ALA A 18 -4.36 -1.77 -8.90
N MET A 19 -5.20 -2.69 -8.39
CA MET A 19 -5.74 -2.59 -7.04
C MET A 19 -4.65 -2.50 -5.97
N HIS A 20 -3.61 -3.32 -6.07
CA HIS A 20 -2.49 -3.28 -5.13
C HIS A 20 -1.72 -1.97 -5.21
N LEU A 21 -1.49 -1.44 -6.40
CA LEU A 21 -0.84 -0.15 -6.63
C LEU A 21 -1.62 0.98 -5.95
N VAL A 22 -2.92 1.10 -6.23
CA VAL A 22 -3.79 2.12 -5.63
C VAL A 22 -3.77 2.02 -4.10
N ARG A 23 -3.90 0.80 -3.56
CA ARG A 23 -3.85 0.56 -2.12
C ARG A 23 -2.53 1.04 -1.50
N LEU A 24 -1.39 0.71 -2.12
CA LEU A 24 -0.06 1.08 -1.61
C LEU A 24 0.20 2.58 -1.68
N LEU A 25 -0.22 3.25 -2.76
CA LEU A 25 -0.10 4.71 -2.89
C LEU A 25 -0.88 5.44 -1.79
N ARG A 26 -2.13 5.01 -1.55
CA ARG A 26 -2.96 5.56 -0.47
C ARG A 26 -2.32 5.36 0.91
N MET A 27 -1.78 4.16 1.18
CA MET A 27 -1.05 3.91 2.44
C MET A 27 0.23 4.73 2.57
N GLY A 28 0.95 4.94 1.46
CA GLY A 28 2.12 5.81 1.44
C GLY A 28 1.77 7.24 1.83
N LYS A 29 0.66 7.77 1.31
CA LYS A 29 0.11 9.07 1.68
C LYS A 29 -0.26 9.13 3.17
N GLU A 30 -1.02 8.15 3.68
CA GLU A 30 -1.39 8.03 5.10
C GLU A 30 -0.14 8.06 6.01
N ALA A 31 0.89 7.28 5.67
CA ALA A 31 2.12 7.25 6.44
C ALA A 31 2.84 8.61 6.46
N LEU A 32 2.91 9.30 5.32
CA LEU A 32 3.64 10.56 5.20
C LEU A 32 2.89 11.75 5.83
N GLU A 33 1.56 11.79 5.72
CA GLU A 33 0.71 12.86 6.24
C GLU A 33 0.37 12.69 7.72
N GLU A 34 -0.09 11.49 8.10
CA GLU A 34 -0.68 11.22 9.41
C GLU A 34 0.25 10.43 10.32
N GLY A 35 1.29 9.80 9.77
CA GLY A 35 2.18 8.91 10.52
C GLY A 35 1.54 7.58 10.91
N VAL A 36 0.39 7.23 10.31
CA VAL A 36 -0.33 5.98 10.56
C VAL A 36 -0.52 5.19 9.28
N LEU A 37 -0.74 3.88 9.42
CA LEU A 37 -1.04 2.98 8.32
C LEU A 37 -2.37 2.27 8.61
N TYR A 38 -3.38 2.52 7.79
CA TYR A 38 -4.67 1.82 7.94
C TYR A 38 -4.59 0.44 7.28
N VAL A 39 -4.10 -0.56 8.01
CA VAL A 39 -3.98 -1.95 7.52
C VAL A 39 -5.36 -2.53 7.19
N LYS A 40 -6.35 -2.30 8.05
CA LYS A 40 -7.76 -2.58 7.73
C LYS A 40 -8.31 -1.44 6.88
N ARG A 41 -8.44 -1.70 5.58
CA ARG A 41 -8.82 -0.70 4.58
C ARG A 41 -10.25 -0.21 4.76
N PRO A 42 -10.47 1.10 4.98
CA PRO A 42 -11.83 1.67 4.99
C PRO A 42 -12.47 1.68 3.60
N ASP A 43 -11.64 1.70 2.55
CA ASP A 43 -11.99 1.69 1.12
C ASP A 43 -11.92 0.28 0.49
N ALA A 44 -12.07 -0.77 1.29
CA ALA A 44 -11.96 -2.16 0.81
C ALA A 44 -12.94 -2.48 -0.33
N ALA A 45 -14.15 -1.92 -0.31
CA ALA A 45 -15.14 -2.12 -1.37
C ALA A 45 -14.66 -1.59 -2.73
N GLU A 46 -14.19 -0.34 -2.78
CA GLU A 46 -13.64 0.28 -4.00
C GLU A 46 -12.42 -0.49 -4.51
N LEU A 47 -11.54 -0.95 -3.61
CA LEU A 47 -10.39 -1.77 -4.02
C LEU A 47 -10.81 -3.07 -4.69
N LEU A 48 -11.89 -3.72 -4.22
CA LEU A 48 -12.43 -4.90 -4.88
C LEU A 48 -13.02 -4.56 -6.25
N GLU A 49 -13.73 -3.44 -6.39
CA GLU A 49 -14.23 -2.97 -7.69
C GLU A 49 -13.08 -2.72 -8.69
N ILE A 50 -11.98 -2.10 -8.25
CA ILE A 50 -10.79 -1.89 -9.09
C ILE A 50 -10.20 -3.23 -9.55
N ARG A 51 -10.10 -4.20 -8.63
CA ARG A 51 -9.63 -5.55 -8.95
C ARG A 51 -10.53 -6.25 -9.96
N ASP A 52 -11.83 -5.97 -9.89
CA ASP A 52 -12.84 -6.55 -10.75
C ASP A 52 -13.04 -5.71 -12.05
N GLY A 53 -12.12 -4.78 -12.35
CA GLY A 53 -12.05 -4.09 -13.65
C GLY A 53 -12.77 -2.74 -13.73
N ALA A 54 -13.21 -2.16 -12.60
CA ALA A 54 -13.92 -0.88 -12.60
C ALA A 54 -13.07 0.31 -13.08
N TRP A 55 -11.75 0.18 -13.11
CA TRP A 55 -10.84 1.20 -13.66
C TRP A 55 -10.29 0.73 -15.00
N THR A 56 -10.06 1.68 -15.90
CA THR A 56 -9.28 1.44 -17.11
C THR A 56 -7.78 1.50 -16.78
N TYR A 57 -6.94 0.94 -17.66
CA TYR A 57 -5.49 1.05 -17.54
C TYR A 57 -5.04 2.52 -17.43
N ASP A 58 -5.50 3.37 -18.35
CA ASP A 58 -5.13 4.79 -18.39
C ASP A 58 -5.52 5.53 -17.11
N LYS A 59 -6.69 5.21 -16.54
CA LYS A 59 -7.11 5.77 -15.24
C LYS A 59 -6.18 5.34 -14.12
N CYS A 60 -5.73 4.09 -14.10
CA CYS A 60 -4.76 3.60 -13.11
C CYS A 60 -3.41 4.32 -13.24
N VAL A 61 -2.94 4.54 -14.48
CA VAL A 61 -1.68 5.25 -14.76
C VAL A 61 -1.78 6.70 -14.31
N ALA A 62 -2.82 7.42 -14.74
CA ALA A 62 -3.02 8.83 -14.36
C ALA A 62 -3.09 9.00 -12.84
N TYR A 63 -3.85 8.13 -12.15
CA TYR A 63 -3.91 8.15 -10.68
C TYR A 63 -2.53 7.90 -10.03
N ALA A 64 -1.73 7.00 -10.59
CA ALA A 64 -0.41 6.71 -10.07
C ALA A 64 0.56 7.89 -10.26
N GLU A 65 0.49 8.58 -11.39
CA GLU A 65 1.27 9.79 -11.67
C GLU A 65 0.90 10.94 -10.73
N ASP A 66 -0.41 11.22 -10.56
CA ASP A 66 -0.91 12.23 -9.62
C ASP A 66 -0.45 11.95 -8.17
N MET A 67 -0.52 10.68 -7.76
CA MET A 67 -0.07 10.27 -6.43
C MET A 67 1.45 10.36 -6.27
N ASP A 68 2.24 10.02 -7.30
CA ASP A 68 3.70 10.14 -7.24
C ASP A 68 4.13 11.61 -7.14
N GLU A 69 3.50 12.51 -7.89
CA GLU A 69 3.74 13.95 -7.81
C GLU A 69 3.41 14.48 -6.41
N LEU A 70 2.23 14.13 -5.86
CA LEU A 70 1.85 14.51 -4.50
C LEU A 70 2.85 13.96 -3.46
N ILE A 71 3.17 12.68 -3.53
CA ILE A 71 4.03 12.01 -2.55
C ILE A 71 5.45 12.60 -2.59
N ARG A 72 6.07 12.70 -3.77
CA ARG A 72 7.48 13.13 -3.91
C ARG A 72 7.63 14.64 -3.88
N GLY A 73 6.75 15.36 -4.56
CA GLY A 73 6.80 16.81 -4.68
C GLY A 73 6.44 17.51 -3.37
N GLU A 74 5.47 16.97 -2.63
CA GLU A 74 4.92 17.65 -1.45
C GLU A 74 5.16 16.86 -0.15
N LEU A 75 4.59 15.67 -0.03
CA LEU A 75 4.48 14.99 1.26
C LEU A 75 5.83 14.56 1.83
N TYR A 76 6.71 14.06 0.98
CA TYR A 76 8.06 13.63 1.37
C TYR A 76 8.91 14.75 1.97
N ASN A 77 8.63 16.01 1.59
CA ASN A 77 9.33 17.20 2.07
C ASN A 77 8.73 17.74 3.38
N LYS A 78 7.47 17.44 3.66
CA LYS A 78 6.73 17.92 4.85
C LYS A 78 6.67 16.89 5.98
N THR A 79 6.85 15.61 5.68
CA THR A 79 6.71 14.53 6.66
C THR A 79 7.72 14.63 7.81
N ILE A 80 7.27 14.25 9.00
CA ILE A 80 8.13 14.11 10.19
C ILE A 80 8.78 12.73 10.29
N LEU A 81 8.50 11.81 9.35
CA LEU A 81 9.05 10.47 9.38
C LEU A 81 10.59 10.50 9.23
N PRO A 82 11.31 9.68 10.01
CA PRO A 82 12.76 9.59 9.90
C PRO A 82 13.17 9.01 8.54
N LYS A 83 14.26 9.51 7.97
CA LYS A 83 14.77 9.03 6.67
C LYS A 83 15.24 7.57 6.70
N LYS A 84 15.50 7.01 7.88
CA LYS A 84 15.89 5.61 8.08
C LYS A 84 15.19 5.02 9.31
N PRO A 85 14.81 3.73 9.28
CA PRO A 85 14.27 3.06 10.45
C PRO A 85 15.33 2.94 11.54
N ASN A 86 14.89 2.98 12.81
CA ASN A 86 15.76 2.70 13.95
C ASN A 86 15.92 1.19 14.11
N LEU A 87 17.00 0.64 13.52
CA LEU A 87 17.28 -0.80 13.51
C LEU A 87 17.47 -1.38 14.92
N LEU A 88 18.06 -0.64 15.84
CA LEU A 88 18.24 -1.09 17.23
C LEU A 88 16.88 -1.24 17.92
N ASN A 89 15.99 -0.27 17.75
CA ASN A 89 14.64 -0.36 18.29
C ASN A 89 13.85 -1.51 17.66
N ALA A 90 13.95 -1.70 16.34
CA ALA A 90 13.31 -2.81 15.65
C ALA A 90 13.81 -4.17 16.17
N ALA A 91 15.11 -4.33 16.38
CA ALA A 91 15.70 -5.53 16.96
C ALA A 91 15.21 -5.78 18.39
N ASN A 92 15.14 -4.73 19.22
CA ASN A 92 14.63 -4.84 20.59
C ASN A 92 13.16 -5.30 20.59
N VAL A 93 12.30 -4.70 19.76
CA VAL A 93 10.89 -5.10 19.64
C VAL A 93 10.76 -6.57 19.21
N LEU A 94 11.59 -7.02 18.27
CA LEU A 94 11.61 -8.42 17.82
C LEU A 94 11.98 -9.36 18.98
N MET A 95 13.06 -9.06 19.71
CA MET A 95 13.52 -9.87 20.84
C MET A 95 12.49 -9.93 21.97
N GLU A 96 11.84 -8.81 22.30
CA GLU A 96 10.81 -8.77 23.34
C GLU A 96 9.55 -9.56 22.92
N THR A 97 9.11 -9.41 21.67
CA THR A 97 7.99 -10.21 21.14
C THR A 97 8.29 -11.71 21.23
N GLN A 98 9.51 -12.10 20.87
CA GLN A 98 9.97 -13.47 20.92
C GLN A 98 10.05 -14.02 22.36
N ARG A 99 10.53 -13.21 23.32
CA ARG A 99 10.52 -13.56 24.76
C ARG A 99 9.10 -13.74 25.29
N LEU A 100 8.16 -12.86 24.91
CA LEU A 100 6.77 -12.96 25.32
C LEU A 100 6.11 -14.26 24.85
N ILE A 101 6.42 -14.71 23.64
CA ILE A 101 5.87 -15.96 23.10
C ILE A 101 6.51 -17.18 23.81
N TRP A 102 7.83 -17.17 24.04
CA TRP A 102 8.51 -18.30 24.68
C TRP A 102 8.28 -18.42 26.18
N ASN A 103 8.10 -17.32 26.90
CA ASN A 103 7.85 -17.35 28.35
C ASN A 103 6.39 -17.63 28.70
N ASN A 104 5.48 -17.60 27.71
CA ASN A 104 4.06 -17.95 27.86
C ASN A 104 3.73 -19.34 27.27
N GLY A 105 4.76 -20.13 26.92
CA GLY A 105 4.66 -21.51 26.43
C GLY A 105 4.98 -22.55 27.49
#